data_AF-U2IX38-F1
#
_entry.id   AF-U2IX38-F1
#
_cell.length_a   1.000
_cell.length_b   1.000
_cell.length_c   1.000
_cell.angle_alpha   90.00
_cell.angle_beta   90.00
_cell.angle_gamma   90.00
#
_symmetry.space_group_name_H-M   'P 1'
#
loop_
_entity.id
_entity.type
_entity.pdbx_description
1 polymer ?
#
loop_
_entity_poly.entity_id
_entity_poly.type
_entity_poly.pdbx_seq_one_letter_code
_entity_poly.pdbx_strand_id
1 'polypeptide(L)'
;MATKTTFDFNNENITSGVQKIFYSIQESKVTVSSVSGKEWLTIPLIFALLIGLIFPFVAIIALGLILLRIIKVSIVREVQNRIDTQKTIDSK
;
A
#
# COMPACT_ATOMS: atom_id res chain seq x y z
N MET A 1 -10.98 51.64 6.83
CA MET A 1 -9.68 51.22 6.28
C MET A 1 -9.67 49.70 6.27
N ALA A 2 -9.51 49.06 5.11
CA ALA A 2 -9.50 47.61 5.01
C ALA A 2 -8.06 47.10 5.20
N THR A 3 -7.82 46.34 6.27
CA THR A 3 -6.53 45.69 6.53
C THR A 3 -6.32 44.59 5.48
N LYS A 4 -5.51 44.87 4.46
CA LYS A 4 -5.00 43.83 3.56
C LYS A 4 -3.87 43.10 4.28
N THR A 5 -4.17 41.90 4.77
CA THR A 5 -3.14 40.95 5.22
C THR A 5 -2.49 40.35 3.97
N THR A 6 -1.42 40.97 3.48
CA THR A 6 -0.55 40.35 2.48
C THR A 6 0.25 39.27 3.20
N PHE A 7 -0.16 38.02 3.03
CA PHE A 7 0.65 36.87 3.45
C PHE A 7 1.83 36.76 2.50
N ASP A 8 2.97 37.30 2.91
CA ASP A 8 4.22 37.22 2.18
C ASP A 8 4.79 35.81 2.35
N PHE A 9 4.45 34.92 1.42
CA PHE A 9 5.03 33.58 1.36
C PHE A 9 6.47 33.72 0.89
N ASN A 10 7.39 33.95 1.83
CA ASN A 10 8.82 34.04 1.55
C ASN A 10 9.32 32.70 0.95
N ASN A 11 9.48 32.69 -0.37
CA ASN A 11 9.71 31.52 -1.22
C ASN A 11 11.00 30.75 -0.88
N GLU A 12 11.99 31.43 -0.30
CA GLU A 12 13.30 30.84 0.06
C GLU A 12 13.18 29.79 1.18
N ASN A 13 12.25 29.97 2.13
CA ASN A 13 12.08 29.04 3.25
C ASN A 13 11.10 27.89 2.94
N ILE A 14 10.16 28.09 2.02
CA ILE A 14 9.18 27.07 1.65
C ILE A 14 9.86 25.95 0.87
N THR A 15 10.73 26.30 -0.07
CA THR A 15 11.44 25.34 -0.91
C THR A 15 12.35 24.43 -0.09
N SER A 16 13.10 24.98 0.86
CA SER A 16 14.01 24.20 1.72
C SER A 16 13.25 23.29 2.70
N GLY A 17 12.14 23.74 3.27
CA GLY A 17 11.27 22.92 4.11
C GLY A 17 10.65 21.75 3.36
N VAL A 18 10.12 22.00 2.16
CA VAL A 18 9.53 20.95 1.30
C VAL A 18 10.59 19.93 0.88
N GLN A 19 11.78 20.38 0.49
CA GLN A 19 12.89 19.48 0.14
C GLN A 19 13.26 18.56 1.30
N LYS A 20 13.39 19.10 2.52
CA LYS A 20 13.73 18.29 3.71
C LYS A 20 12.67 17.22 4.01
N ILE A 21 11.39 17.57 3.87
CA ILE A 21 10.29 16.60 4.03
C ILE A 21 10.37 15.53 2.95
N PHE A 22 10.61 15.92 1.70
CA PHE A 22 10.71 14.98 0.59
C PHE A 22 11.88 13.99 0.77
N TYR A 23 13.06 14.48 1.14
CA TYR A 23 14.22 13.63 1.46
C TYR A 23 13.91 12.66 2.60
N SER A 24 13.30 13.15 3.68
CA SER A 24 12.90 12.31 4.81
C SER A 24 11.92 11.20 4.39
N ILE A 25 10.95 11.51 3.52
CA ILE A 25 10.00 10.53 2.99
C ILE A 25 10.70 9.51 2.07
N GLN A 26 11.66 9.96 1.26
CA GLN A 26 12.39 9.10 0.34
C GLN A 26 13.30 8.09 1.07
N GLU A 27 13.93 8.50 2.17
CA GLU A 27 14.79 7.64 2.99
C GLU A 27 13.98 6.73 3.94
N SER A 28 12.73 7.10 4.22
CA SER A 28 11.83 6.32 5.08
C SER A 28 11.31 5.06 4.39
N LYS A 29 11.12 4.01 5.19
CA LYS A 29 10.53 2.74 4.77
C LYS A 29 9.32 2.43 5.64
N VAL A 30 8.32 1.80 5.04
CA VAL A 30 7.16 1.22 5.71
C VAL A 30 7.38 -0.28 5.75
N THR A 31 7.34 -0.85 6.96
CA THR A 31 7.37 -2.29 7.20
C THR A 31 6.03 -2.73 7.78
N VAL A 32 5.45 -3.76 7.17
CA VAL A 32 4.27 -4.47 7.68
C VAL A 32 4.74 -5.80 8.23
N SER A 33 4.52 -6.02 9.52
CA SER A 33 4.86 -7.26 10.23
C SER A 33 3.63 -7.89 10.87
N SER A 34 3.65 -9.20 11.08
CA SER A 34 2.64 -9.87 11.89
C SER A 34 2.90 -9.63 13.37
N VAL A 35 1.87 -9.86 14.19
CA VAL A 35 1.97 -9.85 15.65
C VAL A 35 3.05 -10.79 16.18
N SER A 36 3.36 -11.88 15.45
CA SER A 36 4.45 -12.82 15.76
C SER A 36 5.86 -12.31 15.38
N GLY A 37 6.00 -11.09 14.86
CA GLY A 37 7.28 -10.48 14.50
C GLY A 37 7.80 -10.83 13.10
N LYS A 38 7.07 -11.64 12.32
CA LYS A 38 7.47 -11.95 10.95
C LYS A 38 7.17 -10.74 10.05
N GLU A 39 8.18 -10.24 9.35
CA GLU A 39 8.01 -9.18 8.34
C GLU A 39 7.36 -9.76 7.07
N TRP A 40 6.33 -9.08 6.57
CA TRP A 40 5.58 -9.47 5.37
C TRP A 40 5.92 -8.59 4.18
N LEU A 41 6.16 -7.30 4.42
CA LEU A 41 6.40 -6.33 3.38
C LEU A 41 7.25 -5.19 3.94
N THR A 42 8.34 -4.85 3.26
CA THR A 42 9.10 -3.62 3.53
C THR A 42 9.29 -2.87 2.22
N ILE A 43 8.74 -1.67 2.15
CA ILE A 43 8.80 -0.82 0.95
C ILE A 43 9.14 0.63 1.31
N PRO A 44 9.80 1.38 0.42
CA PRO A 44 9.97 2.83 0.60
C PRO A 44 8.62 3.53 0.83
N LEU A 45 8.60 4.49 1.76
CA LEU A 45 7.37 5.22 2.14
C LEU A 45 6.75 5.95 0.94
N ILE A 46 7.56 6.47 0.04
CA ILE A 46 7.08 7.13 -1.18
C ILE A 46 6.21 6.21 -2.04
N PHE A 47 6.58 4.92 -2.17
CA PHE A 47 5.77 3.96 -2.91
C PHE A 47 4.50 3.61 -2.16
N ALA A 48 4.56 3.46 -0.83
CA ALA A 48 3.37 3.24 -0.02
C ALA A 48 2.37 4.40 -0.16
N LEU A 49 2.85 5.65 -0.18
CA LEU A 49 2.03 6.85 -0.36
C LEU A 49 1.40 6.90 -1.77
N LEU A 50 2.19 6.63 -2.81
CA LEU A 50 1.71 6.58 -4.19
C LEU A 50 0.65 5.48 -4.38
N ILE A 51 0.89 4.28 -3.84
CA ILE A 51 -0.09 3.19 -3.88
C ILE A 51 -1.36 3.60 -3.13
N GLY A 52 -1.24 4.12 -1.90
CA GLY A 52 -2.39 4.56 -1.12
C GLY A 52 -3.23 5.65 -1.82
N LEU A 53 -2.58 6.52 -2.59
CA LEU A 53 -3.25 7.56 -3.36
C LEU A 53 -3.90 7.02 -4.65
N ILE A 54 -3.19 6.20 -5.42
CA ILE A 54 -3.60 5.76 -6.77
C ILE A 54 -4.54 4.55 -6.72
N PHE A 55 -4.30 3.61 -5.80
CA PHE A 55 -5.06 2.37 -5.66
C PHE A 55 -6.58 2.54 -5.58
N PRO A 56 -7.17 3.48 -4.80
CA PRO A 56 -8.62 3.63 -4.76
C PRO A 56 -9.24 3.96 -6.12
N PHE A 57 -8.57 4.80 -6.93
CA PHE A 57 -9.05 5.13 -8.27
C PHE A 57 -8.96 3.93 -9.22
N VAL A 58 -7.84 3.21 -9.17
CA VAL A 58 -7.65 1.97 -9.97
C VAL A 58 -8.70 0.93 -9.58
N ALA A 59 -8.99 0.77 -8.30
CA ALA A 59 -10.01 -0.15 -7.80
C ALA A 59 -11.41 0.19 -8.33
N ILE A 60 -11.78 1.48 -8.34
CA ILE A 60 -13.07 1.93 -8.89
C ILE A 60 -13.16 1.64 -10.39
N ILE A 61 -12.11 1.97 -11.16
CA ILE A 61 -12.07 1.72 -12.61
C ILE A 61 -12.17 0.22 -12.90
N ALA A 62 -11.36 -0.59 -12.19
CA ALA A 62 -11.39 -2.04 -12.35
C ALA A 62 -12.77 -2.62 -12.04
N LEU A 63 -13.42 -2.15 -10.96
CA LEU A 63 -14.78 -2.56 -10.61
C LEU A 63 -15.78 -2.22 -11.73
N GLY A 64 -15.69 -1.02 -12.31
CA GLY A 64 -16.52 -0.62 -13.45
C GLY A 64 -16.36 -1.54 -14.67
N LEU A 65 -15.11 -1.86 -15.03
CA LEU A 65 -14.82 -2.75 -16.16
C LEU A 65 -15.30 -4.19 -15.94
N ILE A 66 -15.24 -4.68 -14.69
CA ILE A 66 -15.78 -5.99 -14.30
C ILE A 66 -17.32 -5.99 -14.43
N LEU A 67 -17.99 -4.95 -13.91
CA LEU A 67 -19.45 -4.84 -13.98
C LEU A 67 -19.97 -4.76 -15.41
N LEU A 68 -19.24 -4.08 -16.29
CA LEU A 68 -19.55 -4.01 -17.73
C LEU A 68 -19.19 -5.29 -18.50
N ARG A 69 -18.70 -6.33 -17.81
CA ARG A 69 -18.22 -7.60 -18.39
C ARG A 69 -17.16 -7.44 -19.48
N ILE A 70 -16.43 -6.33 -19.47
CA ILE A 70 -15.33 -6.07 -20.41
C ILE A 70 -14.12 -6.96 -20.05
N ILE A 71 -13.94 -7.26 -18.77
CA ILE A 71 -12.82 -8.04 -18.25
C ILE A 71 -13.33 -9.26 -17.48
N LYS A 72 -12.69 -10.42 -17.69
CA LYS A 72 -12.94 -11.66 -16.93
C LYS A 72 -11.85 -11.85 -15.88
N VAL A 73 -12.25 -11.99 -14.62
CA VAL A 73 -11.34 -12.28 -13.50
C VAL A 73 -11.44 -13.77 -13.17
N SER A 74 -10.30 -14.45 -13.05
CA SER A 74 -10.21 -15.84 -12.60
C SER A 74 -9.22 -15.93 -11.44
N ILE A 75 -9.66 -16.54 -10.33
CA ILE A 75 -8.82 -16.74 -9.14
C ILE A 75 -8.50 -18.23 -9.07
N VAL A 76 -7.26 -18.58 -9.38
CA VAL A 76 -6.76 -19.95 -9.23
C VAL A 76 -6.04 -20.04 -7.89
N ARG A 77 -6.50 -20.94 -7.02
CA ARG A 77 -5.84 -21.26 -5.74
C ARG A 77 -5.34 -22.70 -5.81
N GLU A 78 -4.04 -22.88 -5.72
CA GLU A 78 -3.47 -24.21 -5.49
C GLU A 78 -3.60 -24.56 -4.00
N VAL A 79 -4.48 -25.51 -3.68
CA VAL A 79 -4.61 -26.04 -2.33
C VAL A 79 -3.68 -27.24 -2.21
N GLN A 80 -2.57 -27.08 -1.48
CA GLN A 80 -1.71 -28.20 -1.13
C GLN A 80 -2.47 -29.11 -0.16
N ASN A 81 -3.10 -30.18 -0.68
CA ASN A 81 -3.61 -31.27 0.15
C ASN A 81 -2.40 -31.95 0.81
N ARG A 82 -2.06 -31.54 2.03
CA ARG A 82 -1.26 -32.38 2.92
C ARG A 82 -2.16 -33.53 3.34
N ILE A 83 -2.06 -34.65 2.64
CA ILE A 83 -2.61 -35.92 3.12
C ILE A 83 -1.81 -36.25 4.38
N ASP A 84 -2.44 -36.10 5.54
CA ASP A 84 -1.94 -36.61 6.81
C ASP A 84 -1.75 -38.12 6.69
N THR A 85 -0.54 -38.54 6.31
CA THR A 85 -0.09 -39.94 6.33
C THR A 85 0.40 -40.27 7.74
N GLN A 86 -0.42 -39.97 8.74
CA GLN A 86 -0.18 -40.44 10.10
C GLN A 86 -1.54 -40.64 10.77
N LYS A 87 -1.76 -41.87 11.23
CA LYS A 87 -2.87 -42.29 12.09
C LYS A 87 -4.11 -42.84 11.38
N THR A 88 -3.91 -43.93 10.64
CA THR A 88 -4.82 -45.07 10.77
C THR A 88 -4.04 -46.37 11.05
N ILE A 89 -4.02 -46.74 12.35
CA ILE A 89 -4.25 -48.10 12.87
C ILE A 89 -3.11 -49.10 12.56
N ASP A 90 -2.16 -49.43 13.43
CA ASP A 90 -2.25 -49.84 14.86
C ASP A 90 -3.62 -50.40 15.26
N SER A 91 -3.95 -51.57 14.71
CA SER A 91 -4.85 -52.54 15.32
C SER A 91 -4.54 -53.89 14.70
N LYS A 92 -3.69 -54.63 15.42
CA LYS A 92 -3.83 -56.05 15.77
C LYS A 92 -4.13 -57.07 14.67
#